data_AF-A0A8S3JBR6-F1
#
_entry.id   AF-A0A8S3JBR6-F1
#
_cell.length_a   1.000
_cell.length_b   1.000
_cell.length_c   1.000
_cell.angle_alpha   90.00
_cell.angle_beta   90.00
_cell.angle_gamma   90.00
#
_symmetry.space_group_name_H-M   'P 1'
#
loop_
_entity.id
_entity.type
_entity.pdbx_description
1 polymer ?
#
loop_
_entity_poly.entity_id
_entity_poly.type
_entity_poly.pdbx_seq_one_letter_code
_entity_poly.pdbx_strand_id
1 'polypeptide(L)' 'VIAYQAYIRKVWALGTRNQRKKPISLAWRPDGQILAVTFSNRTLVLASVQDGHQLLSEPSPFEVRAMNW' A
#
# COMPACT_ATOMS: atom_id res chain seq x y z
N VAL A 1 -30.56 -15.58 4.27
CA VAL A 1 -29.37 -14.91 3.70
C VAL A 1 -28.81 -14.02 4.80
N ILE A 2 -27.74 -14.45 5.46
CA ILE A 2 -27.14 -13.69 6.56
C ILE A 2 -25.92 -12.97 5.98
N ALA A 3 -25.98 -11.64 5.92
CA ALA A 3 -24.83 -10.81 5.63
C ALA A 3 -24.29 -10.29 6.96
N TYR A 4 -23.05 -10.66 7.29
CA TYR A 4 -22.35 -10.08 8.44
C TYR A 4 -21.85 -8.68 8.05
N GLN A 5 -22.23 -7.69 8.84
CA GLN A 5 -21.75 -6.33 8.71
C GLN A 5 -20.27 -6.30 9.11
N ALA A 6 -19.39 -6.14 8.12
CA ALA A 6 -17.97 -5.91 8.39
C ALA A 6 -17.84 -4.52 9.04
N TYR A 7 -17.44 -4.50 10.31
CA TYR A 7 -17.17 -3.25 11.01
C TYR A 7 -15.99 -2.55 10.33
N ILE A 8 -16.25 -1.39 9.73
CA ILE A 8 -15.20 -0.55 9.14
C ILE A 8 -14.43 0.07 10.30
N ARG A 9 -13.26 -0.51 10.60
CA ARG A 9 -12.30 0.03 11.57
C ARG A 9 -10.97 0.29 10.88
N LYS A 10 -10.35 1.42 11.17
CA LYS A 10 -8.98 1.70 10.78
C LYS A 10 -8.05 0.76 11.56
N VAL A 11 -7.20 0.01 10.87
CA VAL A 11 -6.19 -0.87 11.49
C VAL A 11 -4.87 -0.11 11.69
N TRP A 12 -4.33 0.46 10.61
CA TRP A 12 -3.13 1.30 10.62
C TRP A 12 -3.20 2.34 9.49
N ALA A 13 -2.20 3.23 9.43
CA ALA A 13 -2.03 4.15 8.31
C ALA A 13 -0.54 4.21 7.92
N LEU A 14 -0.26 3.99 6.64
CA LEU A 14 1.06 4.22 6.07
C LEU A 14 1.24 5.72 5.84
N GLY A 15 1.85 6.41 6.80
CA GLY A 15 2.09 7.84 6.73
C GLY A 15 3.35 8.18 5.95
N THR A 16 3.25 9.03 4.93
CA THR A 16 4.43 9.61 4.30
C THR A 16 4.83 10.87 5.06
N ARG A 17 6.01 10.89 5.69
CA ARG A 17 6.55 12.12 6.35
C ARG A 17 6.70 13.31 5.41
N ASN A 18 6.75 13.07 4.09
CA ASN A 18 6.97 14.09 3.08
C ASN A 18 5.70 14.30 2.26
N GLN A 19 5.10 15.50 2.35
CA GLN A 19 3.85 15.92 1.69
C GLN A 19 3.88 15.82 0.14
N ARG A 20 5.06 15.57 -0.46
CA ARG A 20 5.24 15.39 -1.91
C ARG A 20 5.01 13.95 -2.41
N LYS A 21 4.72 12.99 -1.53
CA LYS A 21 4.49 11.58 -1.91
C LYS A 21 2.99 11.29 -1.98
N LYS A 22 2.38 11.47 -3.15
CA LYS A 22 0.98 11.09 -3.37
C LYS A 22 0.91 9.63 -3.78
N PRO A 23 0.17 8.76 -3.07
CA PRO A 23 -0.03 7.38 -3.52
C PRO A 23 -0.80 7.39 -4.84
N ILE A 24 -0.37 6.56 -5.79
CA ILE A 24 -0.97 6.44 -7.13
C ILE A 24 -1.74 5.13 -7.26
N SER A 25 -1.09 4.01 -6.94
CA SER A 25 -1.67 2.68 -7.06
C SER A 25 -1.31 1.83 -5.84
N LEU A 26 -2.13 0.80 -5.60
CA LEU A 26 -1.92 -0.21 -4.58
C LEU A 26 -2.23 -1.61 -5.13
N ALA A 27 -1.49 -2.62 -4.68
CA ALA A 27 -1.73 -4.01 -5.03
C ALA A 27 -1.44 -4.91 -3.83
N TRP A 28 -2.36 -5.81 -3.52
CA TRP A 28 -2.19 -6.81 -2.47
C TRP A 28 -1.45 -8.01 -3.03
N ARG A 29 -0.48 -8.53 -2.29
CA ARG A 29 0.04 -9.87 -2.56
C ARG A 29 -1.08 -10.90 -2.40
N PRO A 30 -1.18 -11.95 -3.24
CA PRO A 30 -2.27 -12.92 -3.19
C PRO A 30 -2.46 -13.62 -1.84
N ASP A 31 -1.42 -13.71 -1.03
CA ASP A 31 -1.48 -14.28 0.32
C ASP A 31 -1.98 -13.31 1.40
N GLY A 32 -2.25 -12.04 1.04
CA GLY A 32 -2.75 -10.99 1.93
C GLY A 32 -1.74 -10.46 2.95
N GLN A 33 -0.48 -10.87 2.91
CA GLN A 33 0.52 -10.49 3.92
C GLN A 33 1.29 -9.21 3.56
N ILE A 34 1.36 -8.87 2.27
CA ILE A 34 2.07 -7.69 1.77
C ILE A 34 1.14 -6.79 0.98
N LEU A 35 1.29 -5.49 1.21
CA LEU A 35 0.72 -4.44 0.38
C LEU A 35 1.83 -3.70 -0.37
N ALA A 36 1.74 -3.66 -1.70
CA ALA A 36 2.55 -2.79 -2.54
C ALA A 36 1.84 -1.44 -2.74
N VAL A 37 2.58 -0.35 -2.62
CA VAL A 37 2.09 1.03 -2.84
C VAL A 37 3.08 1.80 -3.71
N THR A 38 2.60 2.43 -4.77
CA THR A 38 3.42 3.33 -5.60
C THR A 38 3.06 4.78 -5.34
N PHE A 39 4.06 5.65 -5.46
CA PHE A 39 3.92 7.08 -5.22
C PHE A 39 4.32 7.91 -6.44
N SER A 40 3.80 9.13 -6.52
CA SER A 40 4.08 10.12 -7.57
C SER A 40 5.54 10.54 -7.69
N ASN A 41 6.33 10.32 -6.64
CA ASN A 41 7.78 10.53 -6.66
C ASN A 41 8.55 9.30 -7.17
N ARG A 42 7.87 8.37 -7.86
CA ARG A 42 8.42 7.12 -8.39
C ARG A 42 9.01 6.21 -7.30
N THR A 43 8.48 6.25 -6.09
CA THR A 43 8.86 5.28 -5.05
C THR A 43 7.85 4.14 -5.03
N LEU A 44 8.36 2.91 -4.96
CA LEU A 44 7.59 1.71 -4.63
C LEU A 44 7.86 1.36 -3.17
N VAL A 45 6.80 1.13 -2.41
CA VAL A 45 6.87 0.66 -1.03
C VAL A 45 6.20 -0.70 -0.93
N LEU A 46 6.86 -1.63 -0.24
CA LEU A 46 6.22 -2.85 0.26
C LEU A 46 6.01 -2.69 1.76
N ALA A 47 4.79 -2.94 2.23
CA ALA A 47 4.43 -2.87 3.64
C ALA A 47 3.83 -4.20 4.11
N SER A 48 4.16 -4.58 5.33
CA SER A 48 3.52 -5.67 6.05
C SER A 48 2.08 -5.29 6.38
N VAL A 49 1.13 -6.17 6.09
CA VAL A 49 -0.29 -5.94 6.36
C VAL A 49 -0.62 -6.09 7.84
N GLN A 50 0.15 -6.89 8.57
CA GLN A 50 -0.10 -7.20 9.98
C GLN A 50 0.04 -5.97 10.88
N ASP A 51 1.06 -5.16 10.64
CA ASP A 51 1.48 -4.05 11.50
C ASP A 51 1.70 -2.72 10.76
N GLY A 52 1.60 -2.72 9.43
CA GLY A 52 1.85 -1.55 8.59
C GLY A 52 3.34 -1.20 8.48
N HIS A 53 4.25 -2.07 8.92
CA HIS A 53 5.68 -1.81 8.87
C HIS A 53 6.19 -1.82 7.42
N GLN A 54 7.01 -0.84 7.08
CA GLN A 54 7.62 -0.74 5.75
C GLN A 54 8.72 -1.80 5.61
N LEU A 55 8.52 -2.78 4.73
CA LEU A 55 9.49 -3.82 4.42
C LEU A 55 10.53 -3.34 3.39
N LEU A 56 10.08 -2.54 2.41
CA LEU A 56 10.91 -2.04 1.31
C LEU A 56 10.50 -0.62 0.91
N SER A 57 11.44 0.20 0.48
CA SER A 57 11.18 1.46 -0.20
C SER A 57 12.24 1.73 -1.25
N GLU A 58 11.95 1.42 -2.50
CA GLU A 58 12.90 1.57 -3.61
C GLU A 58 12.42 2.58 -4.66
N PRO A 59 13.34 3.32 -5.30
CA PRO A 59 13.02 4.12 -6.45
C PRO A 59 12.76 3.24 -7.68
N SER A 60 11.74 3.58 -8.43
CA SER A 60 11.44 3.07 -9.76
C SER A 60 11.96 4.06 -10.81
N PRO A 61 12.55 3.59 -11.92
CA PRO A 61 12.95 4.46 -13.03
C PRO A 61 11.74 5.20 -13.65
N PHE A 62 10.54 4.59 -13.56
CA PHE A 62 9.31 5.09 -14.17
C PHE A 62 8.21 5.32 -13.13
N GLU A 63 7.25 6.18 -13.48
CA GLU A 63 6.01 6.33 -12.72
C GLU A 63 5.12 5.11 -12.96
N VAL A 64 4.73 4.42 -11.88
CA VAL A 64 3.88 3.23 -11.95
C VAL A 64 2.43 3.65 -11.70
N ARG A 65 1.62 3.63 -12.75
CA ARG A 65 0.22 4.09 -12.72
C ARG A 65 -0.81 3.04 -12.32
N ALA A 66 -0.48 1.78 -12.57
CA ALA A 66 -1.33 0.66 -12.21
C ALA A 66 -0.43 -0.47 -11.71
N MET A 67 -0.93 -1.20 -10.72
CA MET A 67 -0.29 -2.40 -10.24
C MET A 67 -1.31 -3.52 -10.16
N ASN A 68 -0.85 -4.69 -10.54
CA ASN A 68 -1.47 -5.95 -10.19
C ASN A 68 -0.35 -6.83 -9.60
N TRP A 69 -0.69 -7.69 -8.66
CA TRP A 69 0.22 -8.69 -8.15
C TRP A 69 0.03 -10.00 -8.91
#